data_AF-A0A356X533-F1
#
_entry.id   AF-A0A356X533-F1
#
_cell.length_a   1.000
_cell.length_b   1.000
_cell.length_c   1.000
_cell.angle_alpha   90.00
_cell.angle_beta   90.00
_cell.angle_gamma   90.00
#
_symmetry.space_group_name_H-M   'P 1'
#
loop_
_entity.id
_entity.type
_entity.pdbx_description
1 polymer ?
#
loop_
_entity_poly.entity_id
_entity_poly.type
_entity_poly.pdbx_seq_one_letter_code
_entity_poly.pdbx_strand_id
1 'polypeptide(L)'
;VDLFHDNPDMLELEPIWYLKGQHVLLEALFILGHYSKHEEVKQNLQDFLNDPPTRSNENLETLGFMYLYTSKINSHFIAGTFTEGTEMVPELNRKLDKYSQQVDSHRILVFYYKIACLYFGAGDNEKTIEYLNKIINYHDQKLREDLHCFARILNLIAHYEMGNQILVEYQIRSVYRFLSKMNDLNLVQQEILKFLQDLGKSNGSTLKEK
;
A
#
# COMPACT_ATOMS: atom_id res chain seq x y z
N VAL A 1 -18.24 15.45 6.02
CA VAL A 1 -19.02 14.39 5.36
C VAL A 1 -20.50 14.63 5.64
N ASP A 2 -20.88 14.78 6.90
CA ASP A 2 -22.24 15.10 7.37
C ASP A 2 -22.90 16.27 6.61
N LEU A 3 -22.15 17.34 6.32
CA LEU A 3 -22.66 18.48 5.54
C LEU A 3 -23.25 18.10 4.17
N PHE A 4 -22.72 17.06 3.50
CA PHE A 4 -23.27 16.57 2.22
C PHE A 4 -24.52 15.71 2.43
N HIS A 5 -24.63 15.00 3.56
CA HIS A 5 -25.84 14.26 3.92
C HIS A 5 -26.98 15.21 4.27
N ASP A 6 -26.66 16.33 4.92
CA ASP A 6 -27.63 17.38 5.27
C ASP A 6 -28.07 18.23 4.05
N ASN A 7 -27.35 18.14 2.91
CA ASN A 7 -27.61 18.94 1.70
C ASN A 7 -27.51 18.07 0.43
N PRO A 8 -28.53 17.25 0.10
CA PRO A 8 -28.49 16.31 -1.04
C PRO A 8 -28.23 16.97 -2.39
N ASP A 9 -28.73 18.19 -2.60
CA ASP A 9 -28.49 18.94 -3.85
C ASP A 9 -26.99 19.24 -4.05
N MET A 10 -26.23 19.41 -2.97
CA MET A 10 -24.78 19.63 -3.03
C MET A 10 -24.02 18.34 -3.38
N LEU A 11 -24.57 17.18 -3.01
CA LEU A 11 -24.02 15.87 -3.38
C LEU A 11 -24.09 15.64 -4.90
N GLU A 12 -25.20 16.02 -5.52
CA GLU A 12 -25.39 15.97 -6.98
C GLU A 12 -24.46 16.94 -7.73
N LEU A 13 -24.22 18.12 -7.15
CA LEU A 13 -23.37 19.15 -7.75
C LEU A 13 -21.87 18.83 -7.63
N GLU A 14 -21.44 18.30 -6.47
CA GLU A 14 -20.03 18.15 -6.11
C GLU A 14 -19.64 16.73 -5.62
N PRO A 15 -19.95 15.66 -6.37
CA PRO A 15 -19.76 14.27 -5.93
C PRO A 15 -18.28 13.91 -5.67
N ILE A 16 -17.34 14.56 -6.37
CA ILE A 16 -15.90 14.34 -6.17
C ILE A 16 -15.44 14.82 -4.79
N TRP A 17 -15.97 15.94 -4.29
CA TRP A 17 -15.62 16.45 -2.97
C TRP A 17 -16.15 15.56 -1.86
N TYR A 18 -17.36 15.02 -2.03
CA TYR A 18 -17.89 13.99 -1.15
C TYR A 18 -16.99 12.75 -1.11
N LEU A 19 -16.58 12.20 -2.27
CA LEU A 19 -15.65 11.07 -2.32
C LEU A 19 -14.34 11.35 -1.60
N LYS A 20 -13.74 12.53 -1.80
CA LYS A 20 -12.52 12.93 -1.10
C LYS A 20 -12.74 13.02 0.41
N GLY A 21 -13.86 13.58 0.85
CA GLY A 21 -14.23 13.66 2.26
C GLY A 21 -14.39 12.28 2.89
N GLN A 22 -15.06 11.36 2.20
CA GLN A 22 -15.21 9.97 2.64
C GLN A 22 -13.85 9.27 2.75
N HIS A 23 -12.98 9.45 1.76
CA HIS A 23 -11.63 8.86 1.80
C HIS A 23 -10.79 9.38 2.97
N VAL A 24 -10.78 10.69 3.23
CA VAL A 24 -10.06 11.27 4.37
C VAL A 24 -10.60 10.73 5.70
N LEU A 25 -11.92 10.60 5.83
CA LEU A 25 -12.54 10.03 7.03
C LEU A 25 -12.15 8.55 7.21
N LEU A 26 -12.17 7.76 6.14
CA LEU A 26 -11.75 6.35 6.16
C LEU A 26 -10.29 6.20 6.57
N GLU A 27 -9.38 7.00 6.01
CA GLU A 27 -7.96 6.97 6.38
C GLU A 27 -7.75 7.36 7.86
N ALA A 28 -8.46 8.39 8.35
CA ALA A 28 -8.39 8.78 9.75
C ALA A 28 -8.88 7.65 10.68
N LEU A 29 -10.01 7.03 10.36
CA LEU A 29 -10.57 5.90 11.13
C LEU A 29 -9.64 4.69 11.10
N PHE A 30 -8.97 4.42 9.98
CA PHE A 30 -7.96 3.39 9.86
C PHE A 30 -6.76 3.65 10.78
N ILE A 31 -6.19 4.86 10.74
CA ILE A 31 -5.05 5.26 11.58
C ILE A 31 -5.40 5.18 13.08
N LEU A 32 -6.65 5.55 13.44
CA LEU A 32 -7.14 5.49 14.82
C LEU A 32 -7.59 4.07 15.25
N GLY A 33 -7.65 3.11 14.34
CA GLY A 33 -8.11 1.74 14.62
C GLY A 33 -9.61 1.62 14.93
N HIS A 34 -10.43 2.58 14.51
CA HIS A 34 -11.89 2.57 14.75
C HIS A 34 -12.64 1.67 13.77
N TYR A 35 -12.48 0.35 13.92
CA TYR A 35 -12.99 -0.66 12.99
C TYR A 35 -14.49 -0.53 12.67
N SER A 36 -15.36 -0.54 13.68
CA SER A 36 -16.81 -0.52 13.45
C SER A 36 -17.28 0.72 12.67
N LYS A 37 -16.71 1.89 12.98
CA LYS A 37 -17.03 3.13 12.26
C LYS A 37 -16.42 3.13 10.86
N HIS A 38 -15.21 2.58 10.71
CA HIS A 38 -14.59 2.42 9.41
C HIS A 38 -15.46 1.57 8.47
N GLU A 39 -16.02 0.45 8.97
CA GLU A 39 -16.93 -0.41 8.19
C GLU A 39 -18.21 0.32 7.77
N GLU A 40 -18.84 1.09 8.67
CA GLU A 40 -20.02 1.89 8.35
C GLU A 40 -19.74 2.91 7.23
N VAL A 41 -18.65 3.67 7.36
CA VAL A 41 -18.26 4.68 6.38
C VAL A 41 -17.90 4.03 5.04
N LYS A 42 -17.25 2.86 5.07
CA LYS A 42 -16.92 2.09 3.86
C LYS A 42 -18.19 1.63 3.15
N GLN A 43 -19.20 1.18 3.90
CA GLN A 43 -20.49 0.79 3.33
C GLN A 43 -21.17 1.99 2.66
N ASN A 44 -21.20 3.17 3.30
CA ASN A 44 -21.74 4.39 2.71
C ASN A 44 -21.03 4.77 1.40
N LEU A 45 -19.70 4.59 1.33
CA LEU A 45 -18.94 4.78 0.09
C LEU A 45 -19.31 3.75 -0.98
N GLN A 46 -19.46 2.48 -0.61
CA GLN A 46 -19.85 1.41 -1.53
C GLN A 46 -21.25 1.66 -2.11
N ASP A 47 -22.20 2.08 -1.28
CA ASP A 47 -23.57 2.38 -1.69
C ASP A 47 -23.61 3.58 -2.65
N PHE A 48 -22.87 4.65 -2.32
CA PHE A 48 -22.71 5.81 -3.21
C PHE A 48 -22.12 5.45 -4.58
N LEU A 49 -21.19 4.49 -4.64
CA LEU A 49 -20.60 4.06 -5.91
C LEU A 49 -21.49 3.11 -6.70
N ASN A 50 -22.44 2.44 -6.06
CA ASN A 50 -23.41 1.56 -6.72
C ASN A 50 -24.57 2.36 -7.35
N ASP A 51 -24.95 3.48 -6.72
CA ASP A 51 -25.98 4.39 -7.21
C ASP A 51 -25.46 5.84 -7.22
N PRO A 52 -24.53 6.17 -8.14
CA PRO A 52 -23.95 7.51 -8.19
C PRO A 52 -24.93 8.53 -8.76
N PRO A 53 -24.81 9.81 -8.36
CA PRO A 53 -25.49 10.94 -8.99
C PRO A 53 -25.43 10.92 -10.52
N THR A 54 -26.43 11.52 -11.19
CA THR A 54 -26.62 11.47 -12.66
C THR A 54 -25.40 11.92 -13.48
N ARG A 55 -24.44 12.63 -12.85
CA ARG A 55 -23.16 13.10 -13.41
C ARG A 55 -21.98 12.16 -13.11
N SER A 56 -22.18 10.85 -13.09
CA SER A 56 -21.06 9.90 -13.05
C SER A 56 -20.21 10.03 -14.32
N ASN A 57 -18.91 10.18 -14.14
CA ASN A 57 -17.93 10.22 -15.23
C ASN A 57 -16.77 9.27 -14.90
N GLU A 58 -15.94 8.99 -15.91
CA GLU A 58 -14.82 8.07 -15.78
C GLU A 58 -13.84 8.42 -14.65
N ASN A 59 -13.70 9.72 -14.33
CA ASN A 59 -12.89 10.19 -13.20
C ASN A 59 -13.53 9.82 -11.85
N LEU A 60 -14.84 9.98 -11.70
CA LEU A 60 -15.59 9.57 -10.51
C LEU A 60 -15.45 8.06 -10.27
N GLU A 61 -15.61 7.26 -11.33
CA GLU A 61 -15.44 5.80 -11.27
C GLU A 61 -14.02 5.41 -10.83
N THR A 62 -13.02 5.99 -11.48
CA THR A 62 -11.61 5.72 -11.19
C THR A 62 -11.28 6.08 -9.75
N LEU A 63 -11.66 7.28 -9.31
CA LEU A 63 -11.38 7.74 -7.95
C LEU A 63 -12.13 6.92 -6.89
N GLY A 64 -13.40 6.64 -7.15
CA GLY A 64 -14.27 5.86 -6.29
C GLY A 64 -13.74 4.46 -6.06
N PHE A 65 -13.37 3.76 -7.15
CA PHE A 65 -12.73 2.45 -7.08
C PHE A 65 -11.46 2.49 -6.22
N MET A 66 -10.56 3.45 -6.45
CA MET A 66 -9.30 3.55 -5.72
C MET A 66 -9.54 3.74 -4.21
N TYR A 67 -10.49 4.59 -3.83
CA TYR A 67 -10.84 4.82 -2.43
C TYR A 67 -11.51 3.60 -1.79
N LEU A 68 -12.42 2.96 -2.51
CA LEU A 68 -13.12 1.77 -2.03
C LEU A 68 -12.17 0.58 -1.83
N TYR A 69 -11.24 0.32 -2.75
CA TYR A 69 -10.30 -0.80 -2.56
C TYR A 69 -9.25 -0.48 -1.52
N THR A 70 -8.83 0.78 -1.39
CA THR A 70 -7.96 1.18 -0.27
C THR A 70 -8.64 0.91 1.06
N SER A 71 -9.91 1.29 1.21
CA SER A 71 -10.66 1.04 2.45
C SER A 71 -10.95 -0.45 2.68
N LYS A 72 -11.28 -1.22 1.64
CA LYS A 72 -11.42 -2.69 1.76
C LYS A 72 -10.14 -3.31 2.32
N ILE A 73 -8.98 -3.00 1.75
CA ILE A 73 -7.69 -3.49 2.24
C ILE A 73 -7.44 -3.05 3.69
N ASN A 74 -7.63 -1.75 3.98
CA ASN A 74 -7.45 -1.22 5.34
C ASN A 74 -8.36 -1.94 6.36
N SER A 75 -9.57 -2.34 5.97
CA SER A 75 -10.49 -3.12 6.81
C SER A 75 -9.87 -4.46 7.23
N HIS A 76 -9.27 -5.18 6.28
CA HIS A 76 -8.57 -6.44 6.56
C HIS A 76 -7.33 -6.21 7.43
N PHE A 77 -6.62 -5.09 7.24
CA PHE A 77 -5.48 -4.75 8.10
C PHE A 77 -5.89 -4.50 9.55
N ILE A 78 -6.99 -3.78 9.81
CA ILE A 78 -7.48 -3.56 11.17
C ILE A 78 -7.96 -4.87 11.81
N ALA A 79 -8.66 -5.71 11.03
CA ALA A 79 -9.24 -6.96 11.52
C ALA A 79 -8.24 -8.14 11.60
N GLY A 80 -7.08 -8.02 10.96
CA GLY A 80 -6.11 -9.13 10.84
C GLY A 80 -6.55 -10.25 9.89
N THR A 81 -7.57 -10.03 9.06
CA THR A 81 -8.14 -11.03 8.12
C THR A 81 -7.41 -11.00 6.77
N PHE A 82 -6.10 -11.18 6.81
CA PHE A 82 -5.23 -11.03 5.64
C PHE A 82 -5.54 -12.04 4.54
N THR A 83 -5.76 -13.31 4.90
CA THR A 83 -6.06 -14.39 3.94
C THR A 83 -7.34 -14.09 3.17
N GLU A 84 -8.41 -13.71 3.84
CA GLU A 84 -9.67 -13.28 3.21
C GLU A 84 -9.44 -12.06 2.31
N GLY A 85 -8.58 -11.14 2.76
CA GLY A 85 -8.21 -9.96 1.97
C GLY A 85 -7.52 -10.31 0.65
N THR A 86 -6.83 -11.45 0.54
CA THR A 86 -6.20 -11.86 -0.73
C THR A 86 -7.21 -12.23 -1.81
N GLU A 87 -8.44 -12.59 -1.45
CA GLU A 87 -9.48 -13.00 -2.41
C GLU A 87 -9.87 -11.87 -3.37
N MET A 88 -9.75 -10.60 -2.95
CA MET A 88 -10.08 -9.45 -3.79
C MET A 88 -8.98 -9.11 -4.82
N VAL A 89 -7.77 -9.66 -4.66
CA VAL A 89 -6.58 -9.28 -5.44
C VAL A 89 -6.75 -9.51 -6.95
N PRO A 90 -7.33 -10.63 -7.43
CA PRO A 90 -7.53 -10.83 -8.87
C PRO A 90 -8.43 -9.77 -9.52
N GLU A 91 -9.51 -9.36 -8.85
CA GLU A 91 -10.38 -8.29 -9.35
C GLU A 91 -9.68 -6.93 -9.29
N LEU A 92 -8.98 -6.65 -8.18
CA LEU A 92 -8.18 -5.45 -7.99
C LEU A 92 -7.15 -5.27 -9.11
N ASN A 93 -6.38 -6.32 -9.46
CA ASN A 93 -5.42 -6.27 -10.57
C ASN A 93 -6.10 -5.91 -11.90
N ARG A 94 -7.23 -6.56 -12.23
CA ARG A 94 -7.96 -6.25 -13.48
C ARG A 94 -8.39 -4.79 -13.55
N LYS A 95 -8.81 -4.20 -12.43
CA LYS A 95 -9.19 -2.79 -12.36
C LYS A 95 -7.97 -1.86 -12.42
N LEU A 96 -6.87 -2.21 -11.75
CA LEU A 96 -5.61 -1.46 -11.88
C LEU A 96 -5.12 -1.44 -13.33
N ASP A 97 -5.20 -2.57 -14.04
CA ASP A 97 -4.83 -2.63 -15.46
C ASP A 97 -5.77 -1.78 -16.32
N LYS A 98 -7.09 -1.86 -16.10
CA LYS A 98 -8.12 -1.06 -16.80
C LYS A 98 -7.85 0.44 -16.67
N TYR A 99 -7.55 0.92 -15.47
CA TYR A 99 -7.38 2.34 -15.17
C TYR A 99 -5.92 2.81 -15.19
N SER A 100 -4.99 1.95 -15.60
CA SER A 100 -3.54 2.19 -15.52
C SER A 100 -3.05 3.45 -16.24
N GLN A 101 -3.72 3.84 -17.34
CA GLN A 101 -3.38 5.06 -18.09
C GLN A 101 -3.93 6.35 -17.47
N GLN A 102 -4.93 6.23 -16.60
CA GLN A 102 -5.64 7.36 -15.98
C GLN A 102 -5.18 7.61 -14.54
N VAL A 103 -4.56 6.60 -13.93
CA VAL A 103 -4.06 6.64 -12.57
C VAL A 103 -2.56 6.89 -12.59
N ASP A 104 -2.14 7.84 -11.77
CA ASP A 104 -0.71 8.10 -11.54
C ASP A 104 0.01 6.83 -11.07
N SER A 105 1.20 6.57 -11.63
CA SER A 105 1.96 5.35 -11.38
C SER A 105 2.29 5.14 -9.91
N HIS A 106 2.52 6.21 -9.14
CA HIS A 106 2.77 6.10 -7.71
C HIS A 106 1.60 5.43 -6.98
N ARG A 107 0.35 5.74 -7.36
CA ARG A 107 -0.84 5.14 -6.73
C ARG A 107 -0.92 3.64 -7.01
N ILE A 108 -0.57 3.20 -8.22
CA ILE A 108 -0.53 1.78 -8.58
C ILE A 108 0.52 1.06 -7.73
N LEU A 109 1.70 1.67 -7.55
CA LEU A 109 2.78 1.10 -6.74
C LEU A 109 2.40 1.00 -5.25
N VAL A 110 1.66 1.99 -4.72
CA VAL A 110 1.09 1.91 -3.37
C VAL A 110 0.10 0.75 -3.25
N PHE A 111 -0.71 0.48 -4.28
CA PHE A 111 -1.58 -0.71 -4.30
C PHE A 111 -0.77 -2.00 -4.31
N TYR A 112 0.28 -2.10 -5.12
CA TYR A 112 1.16 -3.28 -5.09
C TYR A 112 1.80 -3.49 -3.72
N TYR A 113 2.16 -2.42 -3.02
CA TYR A 113 2.70 -2.53 -1.67
C TYR A 113 1.64 -3.05 -0.69
N LYS A 114 0.43 -2.50 -0.74
CA LYS A 114 -0.70 -2.97 0.08
C LYS A 114 -1.06 -4.45 -0.20
N ILE A 115 -1.02 -4.87 -1.46
CA ILE A 115 -1.23 -6.27 -1.85
C ILE A 115 -0.09 -7.16 -1.31
N ALA A 116 1.16 -6.72 -1.40
CA ALA A 116 2.28 -7.44 -0.80
C ALA A 116 2.11 -7.63 0.71
N CYS A 117 1.63 -6.61 1.42
CA CYS A 117 1.33 -6.68 2.85
C CYS A 117 0.17 -7.66 3.15
N LEU A 118 -0.86 -7.74 2.30
CA LEU A 118 -1.91 -8.76 2.43
C LEU A 118 -1.34 -10.17 2.34
N TYR A 119 -0.56 -10.46 1.31
CA TYR A 119 0.08 -11.77 1.16
C TYR A 119 1.05 -12.08 2.30
N PHE A 120 1.79 -11.08 2.77
CA PHE A 120 2.75 -11.25 3.86
C PHE A 120 2.02 -11.61 5.15
N GLY A 121 0.96 -10.86 5.50
CA GLY A 121 0.13 -11.16 6.66
C GLY A 121 -0.63 -12.49 6.55
N ALA A 122 -0.86 -12.99 5.33
CA ALA A 122 -1.43 -14.31 5.08
C ALA A 122 -0.39 -15.45 5.10
N GLY A 123 0.91 -15.13 5.24
CA GLY A 123 2.01 -16.10 5.23
C GLY A 123 2.47 -16.54 3.84
N ASP A 124 2.00 -15.91 2.77
CA ASP A 124 2.40 -16.21 1.38
C ASP A 124 3.59 -15.34 0.95
N ASN A 125 4.78 -15.75 1.40
CA ASN A 125 6.01 -15.03 1.14
C ASN A 125 6.38 -14.96 -0.36
N GLU A 126 6.01 -15.97 -1.15
CA GLU A 126 6.28 -16.00 -2.59
C GLU A 126 5.51 -14.88 -3.29
N LYS A 127 4.21 -14.75 -3.02
CA LYS A 127 3.39 -13.68 -3.58
C LYS A 127 3.79 -12.31 -3.04
N THR A 128 4.16 -12.20 -1.76
CA THR A 128 4.74 -10.96 -1.22
C THR A 128 5.92 -10.49 -2.05
N ILE A 129 6.90 -11.37 -2.31
CA ILE A 129 8.08 -11.05 -3.09
C ILE A 129 7.72 -10.66 -4.53
N GLU A 130 6.79 -11.38 -5.16
CA GLU A 130 6.31 -11.08 -6.51
C GLU A 130 5.82 -9.62 -6.63
N TYR A 131 4.97 -9.18 -5.70
CA TYR A 131 4.41 -7.84 -5.71
C TYR A 131 5.44 -6.76 -5.33
N LEU A 132 6.32 -7.03 -4.37
CA LEU A 132 7.38 -6.10 -4.00
C LEU A 132 8.37 -5.87 -5.14
N ASN A 133 8.66 -6.91 -5.93
CA ASN A 133 9.51 -6.77 -7.11
C ASN A 133 8.91 -5.85 -8.19
N LYS A 134 7.57 -5.73 -8.28
CA LYS A 134 6.93 -4.74 -9.17
C LYS A 134 7.28 -3.30 -8.78
N ILE A 135 7.56 -3.05 -7.51
CA ILE A 135 7.95 -1.74 -6.97
C ILE A 135 9.47 -1.55 -7.07
N ILE A 136 10.25 -2.53 -6.60
CA ILE A 136 11.71 -2.46 -6.52
C ILE A 136 12.33 -2.28 -7.92
N ASN A 137 11.74 -2.89 -8.94
CA ASN A 137 12.20 -2.81 -10.33
C ASN A 137 11.55 -1.67 -11.13
N TYR A 138 10.74 -0.81 -10.49
CA TYR A 138 10.19 0.36 -11.16
C TYR A 138 11.26 1.44 -11.32
N HIS A 139 11.49 1.89 -12.56
CA HIS A 139 12.65 2.72 -12.93
C HIS A 139 12.40 4.25 -12.92
N ASP A 140 11.25 4.72 -12.44
CA ASP A 140 10.96 6.16 -12.41
C ASP A 140 11.59 6.85 -11.19
N GLN A 141 12.42 7.86 -11.44
CA GLN A 141 13.06 8.69 -10.41
C GLN A 141 12.07 9.53 -9.60
N LYS A 142 10.83 9.70 -10.08
CA LYS A 142 9.77 10.40 -9.35
C LYS A 142 9.13 9.55 -8.25
N LEU A 143 9.46 8.25 -8.18
CA LEU A 143 8.93 7.45 -7.08
C LEU A 143 9.50 7.97 -5.76
N ARG A 144 8.61 8.18 -4.78
CA ARG A 144 9.06 8.57 -3.45
C ARG A 144 10.00 7.51 -2.88
N GLU A 145 11.17 7.94 -2.41
CA GLU A 145 12.23 7.07 -1.91
C GLU A 145 11.76 6.20 -0.74
N ASP A 146 10.76 6.65 0.02
CA ASP A 146 10.13 5.94 1.12
C ASP A 146 9.48 4.62 0.69
N LEU A 147 8.71 4.61 -0.40
CA LEU A 147 8.03 3.41 -0.88
C LEU A 147 9.02 2.35 -1.34
N HIS A 148 10.07 2.75 -2.06
CA HIS A 148 11.16 1.84 -2.42
C HIS A 148 11.86 1.27 -1.20
N CYS A 149 12.11 2.11 -0.19
CA CYS A 149 12.74 1.71 1.06
C CYS A 149 11.90 0.65 1.78
N PHE A 150 10.62 0.93 2.03
CA PHE A 150 9.73 -0.01 2.72
C PHE A 150 9.50 -1.30 1.92
N ALA A 151 9.42 -1.22 0.59
CA ALA A 151 9.31 -2.41 -0.25
C ALA A 151 10.55 -3.30 -0.15
N ARG A 152 11.75 -2.71 -0.16
CA ARG A 152 13.03 -3.43 0.00
C ARG A 152 13.17 -4.08 1.37
N ILE A 153 12.77 -3.39 2.43
CA ILE A 153 12.77 -3.91 3.80
C ILE A 153 11.84 -5.12 3.90
N LEU A 154 10.58 -4.99 3.46
CA LEU A 154 9.62 -6.09 3.52
C LEU A 154 10.05 -7.27 2.64
N ASN A 155 10.68 -7.00 1.49
CA ASN A 155 11.17 -8.04 0.60
C ASN A 155 12.31 -8.85 1.24
N LEU A 156 13.21 -8.17 1.96
CA LEU A 156 14.25 -8.84 2.73
C LEU A 156 13.65 -9.72 3.85
N ILE A 157 12.62 -9.24 4.55
CA ILE A 157 11.94 -10.01 5.61
C ILE A 157 11.28 -11.25 5.00
N ALA A 158 10.53 -11.11 3.90
CA ALA A 158 9.88 -12.24 3.22
C ALA A 158 10.91 -13.28 2.73
N HIS A 159 12.05 -12.85 2.20
CA HIS A 159 13.14 -13.75 1.81
C HIS A 159 13.77 -14.48 3.01
N TYR A 160 13.89 -13.79 4.15
CA TYR A 160 14.37 -14.37 5.39
C TYR A 160 13.43 -15.47 5.88
N GLU A 161 12.11 -15.23 5.87
CA GLU A 161 11.11 -16.22 6.27
C GLU A 161 11.07 -17.46 5.36
N MET A 162 11.41 -17.32 4.08
CA MET A 162 11.55 -18.48 3.16
C MET A 162 12.79 -19.35 3.45
N GLY A 163 13.71 -18.92 4.32
CA GLY A 163 14.89 -19.70 4.70
C GLY A 163 16.00 -19.78 3.63
N ASN A 164 15.98 -18.94 2.60
CA ASN A 164 17.02 -18.93 1.57
C ASN A 164 18.22 -18.06 2.00
N GLN A 165 19.10 -18.65 2.81
CA GLN A 165 20.25 -17.97 3.43
C GLN A 165 21.15 -17.19 2.44
N ILE A 166 21.42 -17.75 1.26
CA ILE A 166 22.29 -17.12 0.24
C ILE A 166 21.63 -15.87 -0.33
N LEU A 167 20.34 -15.96 -0.66
CA LEU A 167 19.59 -14.84 -1.21
C LEU A 167 19.44 -13.72 -0.18
N VAL A 168 19.25 -14.08 1.09
CA VAL A 168 19.19 -13.13 2.21
C VAL A 168 20.48 -12.33 2.33
N GLU A 169 21.66 -12.95 2.27
CA GLU A 169 22.94 -12.22 2.34
C GLU A 169 23.10 -11.19 1.21
N TYR A 170 22.71 -11.56 -0.01
CA TYR A 170 22.71 -10.63 -1.13
C TYR A 170 21.73 -9.47 -0.90
N GLN A 171 20.51 -9.79 -0.45
CA GLN A 171 19.49 -8.79 -0.19
C GLN A 171 19.89 -7.83 0.92
N ILE A 172 20.50 -8.30 2.03
CA ILE A 172 21.03 -7.43 3.09
C ILE A 172 21.97 -6.38 2.51
N ARG A 173 22.92 -6.78 1.64
CA ARG A 173 23.86 -5.86 0.99
C ARG A 173 23.16 -4.86 0.06
N SER A 174 22.17 -5.33 -0.70
CA SER A 174 21.37 -4.52 -1.62
C SER A 174 20.56 -3.46 -0.87
N VAL A 175 19.86 -3.87 0.19
CA VAL A 175 19.03 -3.00 1.03
C VAL A 175 19.90 -2.00 1.80
N TYR A 176 20.99 -2.43 2.42
CA TYR A 176 21.94 -1.55 3.11
C TYR A 176 22.47 -0.44 2.18
N ARG A 177 22.93 -0.81 0.97
CA ARG A 177 23.47 0.15 -0.01
C ARG A 177 22.42 1.14 -0.49
N PHE A 178 21.16 0.73 -0.56
CA PHE A 178 20.07 1.62 -0.93
C PHE A 178 19.81 2.63 0.19
N LEU A 179 19.60 2.14 1.42
CA LEU A 179 19.36 2.96 2.60
C LEU A 179 20.51 3.95 2.88
N SER A 180 21.78 3.53 2.73
CA SER A 180 22.93 4.41 3.00
C SER A 180 23.06 5.59 2.05
N LYS A 181 22.36 5.55 0.90
CA LYS A 181 22.34 6.62 -0.10
C LYS A 181 21.13 7.54 0.02
N MET A 182 20.18 7.26 0.91
CA MET A 182 19.01 8.10 1.12
C MET A 182 19.42 9.37 1.89
N ASN A 183 18.92 10.52 1.44
CA ASN A 183 19.27 11.81 2.06
C ASN A 183 18.58 12.04 3.41
N ASP A 184 17.40 11.47 3.62
CA ASP A 184 16.60 11.65 4.83
C ASP A 184 16.05 10.30 5.31
N LEU A 185 16.72 9.73 6.33
CA LEU A 185 16.32 8.49 6.97
C LEU A 185 15.50 8.80 8.22
N ASN A 186 14.27 8.30 8.26
CA ASN A 186 13.47 8.34 9.48
C ASN A 186 14.04 7.40 10.56
N LEU A 187 13.58 7.55 11.81
CA LEU A 187 14.09 6.77 12.95
C LEU A 187 14.01 5.25 12.73
N VAL A 188 12.92 4.75 12.13
CA VAL A 188 12.75 3.32 11.86
C VAL A 188 13.77 2.83 10.84
N GLN A 189 13.98 3.60 9.77
CA GLN A 189 14.97 3.27 8.73
C GLN A 189 16.40 3.32 9.27
N GLN A 190 16.71 4.25 10.18
CA GLN A 190 18.01 4.31 10.85
C GLN A 190 18.26 3.06 11.72
N GLU A 191 17.26 2.62 12.49
CA GLU A 191 17.39 1.40 13.30
C GLU A 191 17.53 0.15 12.43
N ILE A 192 16.78 0.07 11.32
CA ILE A 192 16.92 -1.01 10.34
C ILE A 192 18.33 -1.00 9.74
N LEU A 193 18.86 0.17 9.35
CA LEU A 193 20.20 0.27 8.78
C LEU A 193 21.27 -0.21 9.77
N LYS A 194 21.18 0.18 11.04
CA LYS A 194 22.07 -0.31 12.12
C LYS A 194 21.97 -1.82 12.28
N PHE A 195 20.76 -2.35 12.35
CA PHE A 195 20.52 -3.79 12.46
C PHE A 195 21.15 -4.58 11.29
N LEU A 196 20.97 -4.11 10.05
CA LEU A 196 21.58 -4.73 8.87
C LEU A 196 23.12 -4.66 8.91
N GLN A 197 23.68 -3.57 9.43
CA GLN A 197 25.12 -3.41 9.58
C GLN A 197 25.71 -4.46 10.54
N ASP A 198 25.02 -4.70 11.66
CA ASP A 198 25.49 -5.63 12.69
C ASP A 198 25.32 -7.10 12.27
N LEU A 199 24.24 -7.43 11.54
CA LEU A 199 24.07 -8.74 10.90
C LEU A 199 25.22 -9.07 9.94
N GLY A 200 25.65 -8.10 9.13
CA GLY A 200 26.77 -8.30 8.21
C GLY A 200 28.10 -8.61 8.93
N LYS A 201 28.37 -7.91 10.05
CA LYS A 201 29.57 -8.13 10.88
C LYS A 201 29.56 -9.52 11.52
N SER A 202 28.42 -9.98 12.03
CA SER A 202 28.31 -11.30 12.69
C SER A 202 28.50 -12.46 11.71
N ASN A 203 28.15 -12.28 10.44
CA ASN A 203 28.31 -13.31 9.40
C ASN A 203 29.70 -13.27 8.73
N GLY A 204 30.68 -12.54 9.28
CA GLY A 204 32.04 -12.45 8.74
C GLY A 204 32.16 -11.66 7.43
N SER A 205 31.08 -11.05 6.95
CA SER A 205 31.07 -10.23 5.73
C SER A 205 31.14 -8.75 6.09
N THR A 206 32.34 -8.15 6.00
CA THR A 206 32.49 -6.72 6.27
C THR A 206 31.70 -5.90 5.24
N LEU A 207 30.53 -5.39 5.62
CA LEU A 207 29.72 -4.43 4.86
C LEU A 207 30.43 -3.06 4.84
N LYS A 208 31.59 -2.97 4.18
CA LYS A 208 32.26 -1.68 3.95
C LYS A 208 31.96 -1.19 2.55
N GLU A 209 31.57 0.07 2.46
CA GLU A 209 31.41 0.81 1.22
C GLU A 209 32.73 0.78 0.44
N LYS A 210 32.64 0.39 -0.84
CA LYS A 210 33.67 0.61 -1.85
C LYS A 210 33.11 1.61 -2.85
#